data_AF-A0A925NS90-F1
#
_entry.id   AF-A0A925NS90-F1
#
_cell.length_a   1.000
_cell.length_b   1.000
_cell.length_c   1.000
_cell.angle_alpha   90.00
_cell.angle_beta   90.00
_cell.angle_gamma   90.00
#
_symmetry.space_group_name_H-M   'P 1'
#
loop_
_entity.id
_entity.type
_entity.pdbx_description
1 polymer ?
#
loop_
_entity_poly.entity_id
_entity_poly.type
_entity_poly.pdbx_seq_one_letter_code
_entity_poly.pdbx_strand_id
1 'polypeptide(L)'
;MSDIDKIEWDEIDYEAAMIFKVWPDGGELIWAEEAWQHLRASGLTETPSELDYTQVRLRLVMLGRIYEEFCGVAWDKNPQTPLDELTESLEIDPVALGILAAISGPEQFDDAGDEYELRDLAVVAATNRLRSGIFECLKSAYGDEEGLYRRLWQTRNAIGQENEDVDGDDGKPNSAALNFVKNGFRH
;
A
#
# COMPACT_ATOMS: atom_id res chain seq x y z
N MET A 1 7.30 -24.54 -19.84
CA MET A 1 6.87 -23.73 -18.70
C MET A 1 5.74 -22.87 -19.23
N SER A 2 4.54 -22.93 -18.65
CA SER A 2 3.52 -21.95 -18.98
C SER A 2 4.02 -20.60 -18.49
N ASP A 3 3.80 -19.54 -19.28
CA ASP A 3 3.94 -18.19 -18.75
C ASP A 3 2.95 -18.05 -17.59
N ILE A 4 3.47 -17.61 -16.44
CA ILE A 4 2.64 -17.27 -15.29
C ILE A 4 2.10 -15.88 -15.55
N ASP A 5 0.78 -15.73 -15.54
CA ASP A 5 0.12 -14.44 -15.72
C ASP A 5 0.51 -13.49 -14.57
N LYS A 6 0.64 -12.21 -14.92
CA LYS A 6 1.04 -11.13 -14.01
C LYS A 6 0.13 -9.94 -14.24
N ILE A 7 -0.30 -9.29 -13.16
CA ILE A 7 -0.99 -8.01 -13.26
C ILE A 7 0.04 -6.91 -13.51
N GLU A 8 -0.06 -6.27 -14.67
CA GLU A 8 0.72 -5.12 -15.08
C GLU A 8 0.11 -3.82 -14.54
N TRP A 9 0.89 -2.73 -14.55
CA TRP A 9 0.42 -1.44 -14.02
C TRP A 9 -0.76 -0.87 -14.82
N ASP A 10 -0.75 -1.01 -16.14
CA ASP A 10 -1.82 -0.54 -17.03
C ASP A 10 -3.17 -1.26 -16.82
N GLU A 11 -3.17 -2.40 -16.11
CA GLU A 11 -4.39 -3.12 -15.74
C GLU A 11 -5.01 -2.59 -14.43
N ILE A 12 -4.27 -1.82 -13.64
CA ILE A 12 -4.71 -1.35 -12.31
C ILE A 12 -4.48 0.15 -12.07
N ASP A 13 -4.06 0.91 -13.08
CA ASP A 13 -3.73 2.34 -12.96
C ASP A 13 -4.95 3.18 -12.55
N TYR A 14 -6.14 2.79 -13.02
CA TYR A 14 -7.41 3.38 -12.64
C TYR A 14 -7.73 3.17 -11.16
N GLU A 15 -7.66 1.93 -10.66
CA GLU A 15 -7.87 1.64 -9.25
C GLU A 15 -6.77 2.25 -8.37
N ALA A 16 -5.53 2.31 -8.87
CA ALA A 16 -4.44 3.02 -8.20
C ALA A 16 -4.78 4.52 -8.05
N ALA A 17 -5.25 5.19 -9.11
CA ALA A 17 -5.73 6.57 -9.03
C ALA A 17 -6.91 6.76 -8.05
N MET A 18 -7.65 5.69 -7.75
CA MET A 18 -8.71 5.74 -6.76
C MET A 18 -8.20 5.57 -5.32
N ILE A 19 -7.11 4.82 -5.12
CA ILE A 19 -6.48 4.53 -3.83
C ILE A 19 -5.50 5.64 -3.42
N PHE A 20 -4.70 6.15 -4.35
CA PHE A 20 -3.68 7.17 -4.11
C PHE A 20 -4.26 8.56 -4.40
N LYS A 21 -4.79 9.19 -3.35
CA LYS A 21 -5.43 10.53 -3.41
C LYS A 21 -4.97 11.49 -2.29
N VAL A 22 -3.81 11.25 -1.69
CA VAL A 22 -3.25 12.12 -0.64
C VAL A 22 -2.90 13.50 -1.19
N TRP A 23 -2.43 13.59 -2.44
CA TRP A 23 -1.92 14.83 -3.02
C TRP A 23 -2.66 15.23 -4.30
N PRO A 24 -3.00 16.52 -4.47
CA PRO A 24 -3.74 16.99 -5.63
C PRO A 24 -2.92 16.97 -6.94
N ASP A 25 -1.58 16.87 -6.84
CA ASP A 25 -0.67 16.89 -7.99
C ASP A 25 -0.39 15.50 -8.58
N GLY A 26 -0.79 14.42 -7.88
CA GLY A 26 -0.59 13.05 -8.32
C GLY A 26 0.85 12.52 -8.18
N GLY A 27 1.73 13.19 -7.41
CA GLY A 27 3.10 12.72 -7.18
C GLY A 27 3.19 11.32 -6.56
N GLU A 28 2.14 10.92 -5.85
CA GLU A 28 1.95 9.58 -5.29
C GLU A 28 1.77 8.48 -6.34
N LEU A 29 1.17 8.78 -7.51
CA LEU A 29 0.97 7.77 -8.56
C LEU A 29 2.28 7.36 -9.23
N ILE A 30 3.22 8.29 -9.37
CA ILE A 30 4.58 7.99 -9.85
C ILE A 30 5.26 6.99 -8.91
N TRP A 31 5.13 7.20 -7.59
CA TRP A 31 5.67 6.27 -6.61
C TRP A 31 4.94 4.93 -6.60
N ALA A 32 3.61 4.95 -6.74
CA ALA A 32 2.81 3.74 -6.79
C ALA A 32 3.18 2.87 -7.99
N GLU A 33 3.38 3.47 -9.17
CA GLU A 33 3.84 2.76 -10.37
C GLU A 33 5.24 2.15 -10.16
N GLU A 34 6.20 2.92 -9.66
CA GLU A 34 7.55 2.43 -9.36
C GLU A 34 7.53 1.29 -8.34
N ALA A 35 6.75 1.44 -7.26
CA ALA A 35 6.57 0.40 -6.25
C ALA A 35 5.95 -0.86 -6.86
N TRP A 36 4.94 -0.72 -7.72
CA TRP A 36 4.32 -1.84 -8.43
C TRP A 36 5.32 -2.58 -9.33
N GLN A 37 6.17 -1.85 -10.06
CA GLN A 37 7.23 -2.44 -10.88
C GLN A 37 8.21 -3.27 -10.04
N HIS A 38 8.55 -2.83 -8.82
CA HIS A 38 9.37 -3.60 -7.90
C HIS A 38 8.67 -4.86 -7.39
N LEU A 39 7.37 -4.78 -7.06
CA LEU A 39 6.55 -5.95 -6.72
C LEU A 39 6.52 -6.95 -7.89
N ARG A 40 6.33 -6.47 -9.11
CA ARG A 40 6.34 -7.31 -10.31
C ARG A 40 7.69 -8.00 -10.51
N ALA A 41 8.79 -7.26 -10.38
CA ALA A 41 10.14 -7.79 -10.52
C ALA A 41 10.48 -8.86 -9.48
N SER A 42 9.84 -8.82 -8.30
CA SER A 42 9.97 -9.83 -7.25
C SER A 42 8.95 -10.98 -7.34
N GLY A 43 8.09 -11.00 -8.36
CA GLY A 43 7.06 -12.02 -8.55
C GLY A 43 5.82 -11.82 -7.67
N LEU A 44 5.70 -10.70 -6.96
CA LEU A 44 4.55 -10.38 -6.12
C LEU A 44 3.31 -9.91 -6.91
N THR A 45 3.35 -9.91 -8.24
CA THR A 45 2.17 -9.64 -9.09
C THR A 45 1.73 -10.87 -9.89
N GLU A 46 2.32 -12.04 -9.63
CA GLU A 46 1.96 -13.30 -10.27
C GLU A 46 0.60 -13.83 -9.80
N THR A 47 -0.23 -14.28 -10.73
CA THR A 47 -1.60 -14.73 -10.50
C THR A 47 -1.87 -16.14 -11.04
N PRO A 48 -1.24 -17.20 -10.49
CA PRO A 48 -1.49 -18.56 -10.95
C PRO A 48 -2.88 -19.10 -10.55
N SER A 49 -3.64 -18.37 -9.72
CA SER A 49 -5.01 -18.70 -9.31
C SER A 49 -5.84 -17.46 -8.95
N GLU A 50 -7.15 -17.62 -8.81
CA GLU A 50 -8.06 -16.56 -8.30
C GLU A 50 -7.70 -16.07 -6.89
N LEU A 51 -7.16 -16.96 -6.06
CA LEU A 51 -6.66 -16.62 -4.73
C LEU A 51 -5.49 -15.64 -4.83
N ASP A 52 -4.58 -15.90 -5.78
CA ASP A 52 -3.44 -15.03 -6.06
C ASP A 52 -3.87 -13.73 -6.73
N TYR A 53 -4.85 -13.76 -7.63
CA TYR A 53 -5.43 -12.54 -8.24
C TYR A 53 -5.96 -11.59 -7.17
N THR A 54 -6.79 -12.10 -6.25
CA THR A 54 -7.30 -11.31 -5.11
C THR A 54 -6.16 -10.80 -4.23
N GLN A 55 -5.18 -11.66 -3.94
CA GLN A 55 -4.02 -11.29 -3.13
C GLN A 55 -3.19 -10.17 -3.78
N VAL A 56 -2.99 -10.19 -5.10
CA VAL A 56 -2.26 -9.15 -5.84
C VAL A 56 -3.01 -7.83 -5.77
N ARG A 57 -4.34 -7.81 -5.96
CA ARG A 57 -5.15 -6.59 -5.78
C ARG A 57 -5.06 -6.03 -4.36
N LEU A 58 -5.07 -6.89 -3.34
CA LEU A 58 -4.87 -6.45 -1.95
C LEU A 58 -3.44 -5.90 -1.68
N ARG A 59 -2.43 -6.27 -2.49
CA ARG A 59 -1.10 -5.64 -2.39
C ARG A 59 -1.15 -4.17 -2.83
N LEU A 60 -1.99 -3.82 -3.82
CA LEU A 60 -2.20 -2.42 -4.21
C LEU A 60 -2.82 -1.62 -3.07
N VAL A 61 -3.85 -2.17 -2.41
CA VAL A 61 -4.49 -1.58 -1.23
C VAL A 61 -3.47 -1.37 -0.11
N MET A 62 -2.62 -2.38 0.15
CA MET A 62 -1.59 -2.28 1.18
C MET A 62 -0.53 -1.22 0.82
N LEU A 63 -0.15 -1.06 -0.46
CA LEU A 63 0.72 0.04 -0.88
C LEU A 63 0.07 1.41 -0.60
N GLY A 64 -1.21 1.56 -0.94
CA GLY A 64 -2.01 2.74 -0.63
C GLY A 64 -1.99 3.06 0.86
N ARG A 65 -2.33 2.07 1.69
CA ARG A 65 -2.37 2.21 3.14
C ARG A 65 -1.00 2.54 3.75
N ILE A 66 0.09 1.91 3.30
CA ILE A 66 1.45 2.26 3.73
C ILE A 66 1.77 3.72 3.39
N TYR A 67 1.36 4.17 2.21
CA TYR A 67 1.58 5.55 1.78
C TYR A 67 0.78 6.56 2.60
N GLU A 68 -0.49 6.31 2.86
CA GLU A 68 -1.34 7.14 3.74
C GLU A 68 -0.75 7.24 5.15
N GLU A 69 -0.37 6.10 5.75
CA GLU A 69 0.24 6.06 7.09
C GLU A 69 1.58 6.81 7.13
N PHE A 70 2.41 6.63 6.10
CA PHE A 70 3.65 7.39 5.96
C PHE A 70 3.37 8.89 5.89
N CYS A 71 2.41 9.32 5.06
CA CYS A 71 2.03 10.72 4.93
C CYS A 71 1.46 11.30 6.23
N GLY A 72 0.73 10.49 7.00
CA GLY A 72 0.23 10.82 8.32
C GLY A 72 1.38 11.10 9.31
N VAL A 73 2.39 10.24 9.33
CA VAL A 73 3.55 10.41 10.23
C VAL A 73 4.51 11.51 9.74
N ALA A 74 4.70 11.63 8.42
CA ALA A 74 5.66 12.54 7.81
C ALA A 74 5.16 14.00 7.78
N TRP A 75 3.88 14.20 7.50
CA TRP A 75 3.31 15.51 7.17
C TRP A 75 1.94 15.78 7.81
N ASP A 76 1.52 14.96 8.79
CA ASP A 76 0.19 15.05 9.42
C ASP A 76 -0.97 14.98 8.39
N LYS A 77 -0.71 14.28 7.27
CA LYS A 77 -1.66 14.00 6.20
C LYS A 77 -2.10 12.56 6.30
N ASN A 78 -2.99 12.29 7.25
CA ASN A 78 -3.54 10.95 7.45
C ASN A 78 -4.99 10.93 6.98
N PRO A 79 -5.26 10.67 5.69
CA PRO A 79 -6.60 10.28 5.31
C PRO A 79 -6.89 8.98 6.06
N GLN A 80 -7.77 9.05 7.05
CA GLN A 80 -8.22 7.90 7.84
C GLN A 80 -9.17 7.04 6.98
N THR A 81 -8.81 6.80 5.72
CA THR A 81 -9.61 6.06 4.75
C THR A 81 -9.75 4.64 5.27
N PRO A 82 -10.96 4.17 5.56
CA PRO A 82 -11.19 2.78 5.87
C PRO A 82 -10.66 1.86 4.77
N LEU A 83 -10.14 0.68 5.12
CA LEU A 83 -9.56 -0.24 4.13
C LEU A 83 -10.62 -0.79 3.17
N ASP A 84 -11.87 -0.94 3.62
CA ASP A 84 -13.00 -1.30 2.79
C ASP A 84 -13.26 -0.24 1.70
N GLU A 85 -13.19 1.06 2.03
CA GLU A 85 -13.28 2.14 1.05
C GLU A 85 -12.17 2.04 -0.01
N LEU A 86 -10.93 1.74 0.38
CA LEU A 86 -9.82 1.53 -0.56
C LEU A 86 -10.03 0.31 -1.48
N THR A 87 -10.86 -0.65 -1.07
CA THR A 87 -11.21 -1.82 -1.89
C THR A 87 -12.40 -1.62 -2.82
N GLU A 88 -13.17 -0.53 -2.69
CA GLU A 88 -14.43 -0.36 -3.45
C GLU A 88 -14.27 -0.40 -4.96
N SER A 89 -13.13 0.09 -5.45
CA SER A 89 -12.82 0.11 -6.89
C SER A 89 -12.27 -1.23 -7.41
N LEU A 90 -11.92 -2.17 -6.52
CA LEU A 90 -11.27 -3.42 -6.86
C LEU A 90 -12.28 -4.56 -6.98
N GLU A 91 -12.06 -5.42 -7.97
CA GLU A 91 -12.73 -6.72 -8.04
C GLU A 91 -12.08 -7.69 -7.06
N ILE A 92 -12.69 -7.85 -5.88
CA ILE A 92 -12.24 -8.76 -4.82
C ILE A 92 -13.22 -9.92 -4.72
N ASP A 93 -12.74 -11.14 -4.99
CA ASP A 93 -13.56 -12.34 -4.82
C ASP A 93 -13.82 -12.60 -3.31
N PRO A 94 -15.08 -12.67 -2.86
CA PRO A 94 -15.39 -12.83 -1.44
C PRO A 94 -14.88 -14.15 -0.84
N VAL A 95 -14.82 -15.23 -1.63
CA VAL A 95 -14.36 -16.53 -1.15
C VAL A 95 -12.84 -16.51 -0.96
N ALA A 96 -12.11 -15.98 -1.93
CA ALA A 96 -10.68 -15.75 -1.85
C ALA A 96 -10.35 -14.84 -0.66
N LEU A 97 -11.08 -13.72 -0.49
CA LEU A 97 -10.92 -12.83 0.67
C LEU A 97 -11.09 -13.59 1.99
N GLY A 98 -12.15 -14.39 2.12
CA GLY A 98 -12.38 -15.20 3.33
C GLY A 98 -11.25 -16.20 3.62
N ILE A 99 -10.73 -16.88 2.59
CA ILE A 99 -9.58 -17.80 2.73
C ILE A 99 -8.33 -17.02 3.17
N LEU A 100 -8.03 -15.91 2.50
CA LEU A 100 -6.88 -15.04 2.79
C LEU A 100 -6.94 -14.48 4.21
N ALA A 101 -8.13 -14.14 4.69
CA ALA A 101 -8.36 -13.62 6.02
C ALA A 101 -8.26 -14.70 7.11
N ALA A 102 -8.82 -15.90 6.87
CA ALA A 102 -8.74 -17.03 7.79
C ALA A 102 -7.30 -17.51 8.04
N ILE A 103 -6.40 -17.39 7.05
CA ILE A 103 -4.97 -17.67 7.20
C ILE A 103 -4.32 -16.76 8.26
N SER A 104 -4.82 -15.54 8.44
CA SER A 104 -4.29 -14.58 9.42
C SER A 104 -4.72 -14.89 10.87
N GLY A 105 -5.66 -15.82 11.08
CA GLY A 105 -6.17 -16.22 12.40
C GLY A 105 -7.70 -16.07 12.49
N PRO A 106 -8.50 -17.15 12.64
CA PRO A 106 -9.96 -17.06 12.67
C PRO A 106 -10.52 -16.33 13.90
N GLU A 107 -9.78 -16.28 15.00
CA GLU A 107 -10.19 -15.64 16.26
C GLU A 107 -10.45 -14.13 16.13
N GLN A 108 -9.89 -13.47 15.11
CA GLN A 108 -10.09 -12.03 14.88
C GLN A 108 -11.51 -11.68 14.38
N PHE A 109 -12.34 -12.70 14.12
CA PHE A 109 -13.71 -12.54 13.63
C PHE A 109 -14.77 -12.90 14.68
N ASP A 110 -14.37 -13.36 15.87
CA ASP A 110 -15.31 -13.85 16.90
C ASP A 110 -16.28 -12.75 17.39
N ASP A 111 -15.85 -11.49 17.31
CA ASP A 111 -16.61 -10.32 17.75
C ASP A 111 -17.42 -9.66 16.62
N ALA A 112 -17.38 -10.17 15.38
CA ALA A 112 -18.11 -9.58 14.26
C ALA A 112 -19.63 -9.67 14.49
N GLY A 113 -20.31 -8.53 14.57
CA GLY A 113 -21.73 -8.43 14.86
C GLY A 113 -22.64 -8.67 13.65
N ASP A 114 -22.14 -8.42 12.44
CA ASP A 114 -22.85 -8.64 11.19
C ASP A 114 -21.91 -8.93 10.00
N GLU A 115 -22.50 -9.14 8.82
CA GLU A 115 -21.77 -9.47 7.58
C GLU A 115 -20.88 -8.31 7.08
N TYR A 116 -21.25 -7.06 7.36
CA TYR A 116 -20.48 -5.88 6.96
C TYR A 116 -19.21 -5.79 7.82
N GLU A 117 -19.36 -5.87 9.14
CA GLU A 117 -18.22 -5.90 10.07
C GLU A 117 -17.30 -7.10 9.82
N LEU A 118 -17.87 -8.27 9.52
CA LEU A 118 -17.09 -9.46 9.15
C LEU A 118 -16.25 -9.21 7.88
N ARG A 119 -16.84 -8.57 6.86
CA ARG A 119 -16.13 -8.23 5.62
C ARG A 119 -14.99 -7.25 5.89
N ASP A 120 -15.23 -6.20 6.69
CA ASP A 120 -14.22 -5.20 7.00
C ASP A 120 -13.03 -5.81 7.75
N LEU A 121 -13.32 -6.63 8.76
CA LEU A 121 -12.29 -7.39 9.48
C LEU A 121 -11.52 -8.32 8.53
N ALA A 122 -12.20 -8.95 7.58
CA ALA A 122 -11.55 -9.82 6.58
C ALA A 122 -10.60 -9.03 5.67
N VAL A 123 -11.00 -7.84 5.19
CA VAL A 123 -10.12 -6.96 4.41
C VAL A 123 -8.91 -6.52 5.23
N VAL A 124 -9.12 -6.10 6.48
CA VAL A 124 -8.03 -5.69 7.39
C VAL A 124 -7.04 -6.84 7.58
N ALA A 125 -7.53 -8.03 7.91
CA ALA A 125 -6.72 -9.20 8.15
C ALA A 125 -5.94 -9.67 6.91
N ALA A 126 -6.61 -9.72 5.76
CA ALA A 126 -6.03 -10.16 4.50
C ALA A 126 -5.00 -9.17 3.93
N THR A 127 -5.20 -7.88 4.17
CA THR A 127 -4.29 -6.81 3.71
C THR A 127 -3.07 -6.71 4.62
N ASN A 128 -3.25 -6.68 5.95
CA ASN A 128 -2.15 -6.51 6.90
C ASN A 128 -1.09 -7.63 6.83
N ARG A 129 -1.48 -8.86 6.49
CA ARG A 129 -0.52 -9.96 6.29
C ARG A 129 0.44 -9.73 5.12
N LEU A 130 0.09 -8.86 4.17
CA LEU A 130 0.92 -8.56 2.99
C LEU A 130 2.02 -7.54 3.28
N ARG A 131 1.87 -6.78 4.38
CA ARG A 131 2.74 -5.65 4.74
C ARG A 131 4.22 -6.03 4.81
N SER A 132 4.55 -7.15 5.47
CA SER A 132 5.96 -7.57 5.62
C SER A 132 6.60 -7.94 4.29
N GLY A 133 5.88 -8.68 3.43
CA GLY A 133 6.38 -9.05 2.11
C GLY A 133 6.61 -7.83 1.20
N ILE A 134 5.69 -6.86 1.26
CA ILE A 134 5.82 -5.58 0.54
C ILE A 134 7.00 -4.79 1.08
N PHE A 135 7.14 -4.68 2.41
CA PHE A 135 8.26 -3.97 3.03
C PHE A 135 9.61 -4.54 2.59
N GLU A 136 9.80 -5.86 2.67
CA GLU A 136 11.06 -6.49 2.27
C GLU A 136 11.35 -6.29 0.78
N CYS A 137 10.32 -6.36 -0.07
CA CYS A 137 10.45 -6.05 -1.49
C CYS A 137 10.92 -4.61 -1.74
N LEU A 138 10.24 -3.63 -1.16
CA LEU A 138 10.55 -2.22 -1.36
C LEU A 138 11.90 -1.84 -0.74
N LYS A 139 12.19 -2.31 0.47
CA LYS A 139 13.49 -2.10 1.13
C LYS A 139 14.63 -2.62 0.25
N SER A 140 14.50 -3.82 -0.29
CA SER A 140 15.52 -4.38 -1.20
C SER A 140 15.63 -3.59 -2.50
N ALA A 141 14.52 -3.11 -3.06
CA ALA A 141 14.50 -2.35 -4.31
C ALA A 141 15.15 -0.97 -4.17
N TYR A 142 14.92 -0.28 -3.04
CA TYR A 142 15.48 1.02 -2.75
C TYR A 142 16.82 0.98 -1.99
N GLY A 143 17.38 -0.21 -1.81
CA GLY A 143 18.70 -0.46 -1.19
C GLY A 143 18.64 -0.78 0.30
N ASP A 144 17.95 0.04 1.08
CA ASP A 144 17.76 -0.12 2.53
C ASP A 144 16.56 0.72 3.03
N GLU A 145 16.34 0.74 4.35
CA GLU A 145 15.27 1.53 4.97
C GLU A 145 15.44 3.03 4.76
N GLU A 146 16.67 3.52 4.64
CA GLU A 146 16.97 4.95 4.43
C GLU A 146 16.75 5.37 2.97
N GLY A 147 17.03 4.48 2.02
CA GLY A 147 16.68 4.63 0.61
C GLY A 147 15.17 4.66 0.40
N LEU A 148 14.44 3.72 1.00
CA LEU A 148 12.98 3.67 0.95
C LEU A 148 12.35 4.92 1.58
N TYR A 149 12.84 5.33 2.76
CA TYR A 149 12.43 6.59 3.40
C TYR A 149 12.64 7.80 2.50
N ARG A 150 13.84 7.96 1.91
CA ARG A 150 14.13 9.08 1.01
C ARG A 150 13.22 9.11 -0.20
N ARG A 151 12.94 7.94 -0.81
CA ARG A 151 12.07 7.86 -1.98
C ARG A 151 10.64 8.27 -1.66
N LEU A 152 10.09 7.78 -0.54
CA LEU A 152 8.78 8.17 -0.04
C LEU A 152 8.73 9.68 0.26
N TRP A 153 9.74 10.21 0.95
CA TRP A 153 9.85 11.64 1.26
C TRP A 153 9.87 12.53 0.00
N GLN A 154 10.52 12.07 -1.08
CA GLN A 154 10.61 12.79 -2.34
C GLN A 154 9.30 12.87 -3.12
N THR A 155 8.28 12.05 -2.79
CA THR A 155 6.98 12.10 -3.50
C THR A 155 6.31 13.47 -3.42
N ARG A 156 6.50 14.20 -2.31
CA ARG A 156 6.03 15.58 -2.13
C ARG A 156 6.73 16.59 -3.05
N ASN A 157 7.94 16.30 -3.51
CA ASN A 157 8.78 17.24 -4.28
C ASN A 157 8.86 16.89 -5.77
N ALA A 158 8.23 15.79 -6.20
CA ALA A 158 8.40 15.23 -7.54
C ALA A 158 7.77 16.11 -8.64
N ILE A 159 6.83 16.99 -8.31
CA ILE A 159 6.12 17.84 -9.27
C ILE A 159 6.26 19.31 -8.86
N GLY A 160 7.49 19.84 -9.00
CA GLY A 160 7.77 21.27 -9.17
C GLY A 160 7.23 22.22 -8.09
N GLN A 161 7.91 22.32 -6.94
CA GLN A 161 7.91 23.57 -6.17
C GLN A 161 8.91 24.57 -6.80
N GLU A 162 8.52 25.14 -7.95
CA GLU A 162 8.93 26.51 -8.26
C GLU A 162 7.77 27.41 -7.80
N ASN A 163 8.00 28.21 -6.76
CA ASN A 163 7.05 29.16 -6.14
C ASN A 163 6.12 28.56 -5.09
N GLU A 164 6.60 28.47 -3.86
CA GLU A 164 5.90 29.05 -2.71
C GLU A 164 6.90 29.18 -1.56
N ASP A 165 6.95 30.38 -0.97
CA ASP A 165 7.70 30.67 0.25
C ASP A 165 7.14 29.80 1.40
N VAL A 166 7.62 28.56 1.51
CA VAL A 166 7.29 27.67 2.61
C VAL A 166 8.19 28.03 3.78
N ASP A 167 7.60 28.76 4.73
CA ASP A 167 8.11 28.91 6.08
C ASP A 167 8.49 27.53 6.66
N GLY A 168 9.79 27.31 6.83
CA GLY A 168 10.38 26.55 7.93
C GLY A 168 9.96 25.09 8.10
N ASP A 169 10.25 24.22 7.13
CA ASP A 169 10.63 22.84 7.47
C ASP A 169 12.15 22.71 7.22
N ASP A 170 12.92 22.61 8.31
CA ASP A 170 14.39 22.76 8.38
C ASP A 170 15.20 21.71 7.57
N GLY A 171 14.62 21.02 6.58
CA GLY A 171 15.28 19.93 5.86
C GLY A 171 15.79 18.81 6.78
N LYS A 172 15.34 18.79 8.04
CA LYS A 172 15.74 17.80 9.03
C LYS A 172 14.90 16.56 8.79
N PRO A 173 15.51 15.37 8.70
CA PRO A 173 14.77 14.14 8.54
C PRO A 173 13.73 14.00 9.67
N ASN A 174 12.46 13.80 9.29
CA ASN A 174 11.40 13.51 10.23
C ASN A 174 11.70 12.13 10.87
N SER A 175 12.15 12.14 12.12
CA SER A 175 12.58 10.94 12.83
C SER A 175 11.43 9.95 13.05
N ALA A 176 10.19 10.43 13.18
CA ALA A 176 9.01 9.56 13.30
C ALA A 176 8.76 8.81 11.99
N ALA A 177 8.83 9.51 10.85
CA ALA A 177 8.65 8.89 9.53
C ALA A 177 9.79 7.91 9.19
N LEU A 178 11.03 8.24 9.54
CA LEU A 178 12.15 7.31 9.40
C LEU A 178 11.97 6.07 10.30
N ASN A 179 11.53 6.25 11.55
CA ASN A 179 11.26 5.13 12.46
C ASN A 179 10.11 4.25 11.96
N PHE A 180 9.07 4.84 11.38
CA PHE A 180 7.97 4.10 10.75
C PHE A 180 8.49 3.17 9.64
N VAL A 181 9.39 3.66 8.77
CA VAL A 181 10.04 2.82 7.75
C VAL A 181 10.95 1.77 8.38
N LYS A 182 11.79 2.14 9.36
CA LYS A 182 12.72 1.21 10.06
C LYS A 182 11.99 0.09 10.80
N ASN A 183 10.74 0.31 11.21
CA ASN A 183 9.89 -0.68 11.85
C ASN A 183 9.07 -1.53 10.87
N GLY A 184 9.35 -1.45 9.56
CA GLY A 184 8.62 -2.22 8.55
C GLY A 184 7.18 -1.73 8.36
N PHE A 185 6.98 -0.41 8.44
CA PHE A 185 5.67 0.25 8.37
C PHE A 185 4.74 -0.14 9.51
N ARG A 186 5.25 -0.33 10.73
CA ARG A 186 4.44 -0.66 11.91
C ARG A 186 4.44 0.50 12.90
N HIS A 187 3.28 0.71 13.53
CA HIS A 187 3.11 1.64 14.66
C HIS A 187 3.52 0.98 15.98
#